data_AF-A0A0L6JPK5-F1
#
_entry.id   AF-A0A0L6JPK5-F1
#
_cell.length_a   1.000
_cell.length_b   1.000
_cell.length_c   1.000
_cell.angle_alpha   90.00
_cell.angle_beta   90.00
_cell.angle_gamma   90.00
#
_symmetry.space_group_name_H-M   'P 1'
#
loop_
_entity.id
_entity.type
_entity.pdbx_description
1 polymer ?
#
loop_
_entity_poly.entity_id
_entity_poly.type
_entity_poly.pdbx_seq_one_letter_code
_entity_poly.pdbx_strand_id
1 'polypeptide(L)'
;MKTKPKLIICSMIFTAGGFINIFFSTAVHMLLSRQMTILKLLPINECLKSIFISRQHLMLFLCLQGFALVMAVMYFFTNLRPYQSDLVEITPDIKTPVPVGQYQHGSARWLKDKEKDKAFDSFILDPSHPQIVELIKTGYDGLEFMKEKEG
;
A
#
# COMPACT_ATOMS: atom_id res chain seq x y z
N MET A 1 1.39 2.02 0.51
CA MET A 1 2.78 1.57 0.20
C MET A 1 3.32 0.79 1.39
N LYS A 2 3.92 -0.39 1.13
CA LYS A 2 4.63 -1.18 2.16
C LYS A 2 5.72 -0.32 2.82
N THR A 3 6.12 -0.64 4.04
CA THR A 3 7.12 0.13 4.81
C THR A 3 8.48 0.18 4.12
N LYS A 4 8.89 -0.91 3.47
CA LYS A 4 10.17 -1.02 2.74
C LYS A 4 10.37 0.04 1.64
N PRO A 5 9.48 0.19 0.63
CA PRO A 5 9.65 1.21 -0.41
C PRO A 5 9.57 2.64 0.11
N LYS A 6 8.83 2.91 1.20
CA LYS A 6 8.82 4.24 1.84
C LYS A 6 10.19 4.62 2.39
N LEU A 7 10.85 3.69 3.10
CA LEU A 7 12.20 3.91 3.63
C LEU A 7 13.21 4.17 2.51
N ILE A 8 13.08 3.48 1.38
CA ILE A 8 13.93 3.73 0.20
C ILE A 8 13.75 5.17 -0.30
N ILE A 9 12.51 5.64 -0.42
CA ILE A 9 12.23 7.02 -0.86
C ILE A 9 12.73 8.04 0.16
N CYS A 10 12.50 7.83 1.46
CA CYS A 10 13.05 8.70 2.51
C CYS A 10 14.58 8.77 2.46
N SER A 11 15.24 7.61 2.27
CA SER A 11 16.69 7.54 2.10
C SER A 11 17.15 8.31 0.88
N MET A 12 16.44 8.18 -0.25
CA MET A 12 16.75 8.90 -1.49
C MET A 12 16.58 10.41 -1.34
N ILE A 13 15.52 10.87 -0.65
CA ILE A 13 15.31 12.30 -0.34
C ILE A 13 16.48 12.83 0.50
N PHE A 14 16.89 12.09 1.53
CA PHE A 14 17.97 12.51 2.42
C PHE A 14 19.33 12.56 1.72
N THR A 15 19.66 11.57 0.89
CA THR A 15 20.95 11.52 0.16
C THR A 15 21.01 12.54 -0.97
N ALA A 16 19.95 12.66 -1.78
CA ALA A 16 19.88 13.67 -2.83
C ALA A 16 19.90 15.09 -2.25
N GLY A 17 19.14 15.31 -1.16
CA GLY A 17 19.16 16.56 -0.40
C GLY A 17 20.56 16.88 0.11
N GLY A 18 21.28 15.89 0.66
CA GLY A 18 22.67 16.06 1.12
C GLY A 18 23.64 16.44 0.00
N PHE A 19 23.54 15.79 -1.16
CA PHE A 19 24.37 16.13 -2.32
C PHE A 19 24.16 17.57 -2.78
N ILE A 20 22.91 18.01 -2.88
CA ILE A 20 22.58 19.39 -3.26
C ILE A 20 23.02 20.37 -2.16
N ASN A 21 22.85 19.98 -0.90
CA ASN A 21 23.18 20.79 0.26
C ASN A 21 24.69 21.10 0.34
N ILE A 22 25.58 20.21 -0.10
CA ILE A 22 27.03 20.51 -0.16
C ILE A 22 27.31 21.79 -0.96
N PHE A 23 26.69 21.94 -2.13
CA PHE A 23 26.89 23.13 -2.98
C PHE A 23 26.13 24.35 -2.44
N PHE A 24 24.88 24.13 -2.03
CA PHE A 24 24.01 25.21 -1.57
C PHE A 24 24.52 25.84 -0.26
N SER A 25 24.89 25.03 0.73
CA SER A 25 25.47 25.51 1.99
C SER A 25 26.78 26.26 1.76
N THR A 26 27.64 25.79 0.83
CA THR A 26 28.87 26.49 0.45
C THR A 26 28.57 27.85 -0.17
N ALA A 27 27.62 27.91 -1.10
CA ALA A 27 27.20 29.17 -1.72
C ALA A 27 26.66 30.17 -0.68
N VAL A 28 25.81 29.72 0.24
CA VAL A 28 25.26 30.55 1.33
C VAL A 28 26.35 31.00 2.30
N HIS A 29 27.26 30.09 2.70
CA HIS A 29 28.34 30.42 3.62
C HIS A 29 29.30 31.47 3.03
N MET A 30 29.67 31.33 1.76
CA MET A 30 30.54 32.29 1.05
C MET A 30 29.87 33.65 0.86
N LEU A 31 28.56 33.65 0.55
CA LEU A 31 27.76 34.87 0.44
C LEU A 31 27.68 35.61 1.79
N LEU A 32 27.36 34.88 2.86
CA LEU A 32 27.19 35.46 4.19
C LEU A 32 28.52 35.94 4.78
N SER A 33 29.62 35.24 4.45
CA SER A 33 30.99 35.63 4.84
C SER A 33 31.56 36.75 3.95
N ARG A 34 30.77 37.28 2.99
CA ARG A 34 31.17 38.30 2.00
C ARG A 34 32.40 37.93 1.18
N GLN A 35 32.74 36.65 1.09
CA GLN A 35 33.88 36.18 0.31
C GLN A 35 33.57 36.13 -1.20
N MET A 36 32.28 36.10 -1.56
CA MET A 36 31.83 36.18 -2.96
C MET A 36 30.64 37.14 -3.12
N THR A 37 30.64 37.89 -4.22
CA THR A 37 29.53 38.74 -4.68
C THR A 37 28.69 38.09 -5.78
N ILE A 38 29.18 36.99 -6.37
CA ILE A 38 28.55 36.25 -7.46
C ILE A 38 28.54 34.77 -7.11
N LEU A 39 27.42 34.09 -7.36
CA LEU A 39 27.27 32.65 -7.16
C LEU A 39 28.13 31.90 -8.20
N LYS A 40 29.16 31.19 -7.74
CA LYS A 40 29.94 30.27 -8.58
C LYS A 40 29.83 28.86 -8.00
N LEU A 41 29.81 27.87 -8.89
CA LEU A 41 29.89 26.47 -8.50
C LEU A 41 31.36 26.12 -8.25
N LEU A 42 31.71 25.85 -6.99
CA LEU A 42 33.06 25.42 -6.63
C LEU A 42 33.23 23.91 -6.84
N PRO A 43 34.48 23.45 -7.07
CA PRO A 43 34.77 22.02 -7.10
C PRO A 43 34.44 21.36 -5.76
N ILE A 44 33.91 20.13 -5.81
CA ILE A 44 33.46 19.36 -4.63
C ILE A 44 34.50 19.31 -3.52
N ASN A 45 35.78 19.16 -3.87
CA ASN A 45 36.87 19.07 -2.89
C ASN A 45 37.01 20.33 -2.04
N GLU A 46 36.79 21.51 -2.62
CA GLU A 46 36.85 22.77 -1.87
C GLU A 46 35.61 22.98 -1.01
N CYS A 47 34.43 22.59 -1.51
CA CYS A 47 33.19 22.59 -0.72
C CYS A 47 33.34 21.71 0.53
N LEU A 48 33.82 20.47 0.37
CA LEU A 48 34.04 19.55 1.49
C LEU A 48 35.07 20.09 2.48
N LYS A 49 36.22 20.60 1.99
CA LYS A 49 37.23 21.22 2.87
C LYS A 49 36.65 22.38 3.67
N SER A 50 35.87 23.25 3.03
CA SER A 50 35.24 24.39 3.69
C SER A 50 34.28 23.96 4.80
N ILE A 51 33.50 22.89 4.58
CA ILE A 51 32.57 22.34 5.58
C ILE A 51 33.33 21.81 6.80
N PHE A 52 34.44 21.09 6.62
CA PHE A 52 35.19 20.49 7.73
C PHE A 52 36.09 21.48 8.49
N ILE A 53 36.58 22.53 7.83
CA ILE A 53 37.49 23.52 8.44
C ILE A 53 36.71 24.59 9.21
N SER A 54 35.58 25.05 8.67
CA SER A 54 34.79 26.13 9.27
C SER A 54 33.65 25.59 10.13
N ARG A 55 33.70 25.83 11.44
CA ARG A 55 32.62 25.46 12.37
C ARG A 55 31.28 26.10 11.99
N GLN A 56 31.30 27.33 11.48
CA GLN A 56 30.10 28.05 11.05
C GLN A 56 29.48 27.39 9.81
N HIS A 57 30.32 26.98 8.85
CA HIS A 57 29.86 26.28 7.66
C HIS A 57 29.30 24.90 8.01
N LEU A 58 29.99 24.15 8.87
CA LEU A 58 29.51 22.85 9.35
C LEU A 58 28.13 22.97 10.01
N MET A 59 27.94 23.99 10.86
CA MET A 59 26.67 24.21 11.55
C MET A 59 25.55 24.56 10.56
N LEU A 60 25.83 25.39 9.55
CA LEU A 60 24.89 25.71 8.49
C LEU A 60 24.51 24.47 7.68
N PHE A 61 25.50 23.66 7.28
CA PHE A 61 25.27 22.41 6.54
C PHE A 61 24.39 21.45 7.35
N LEU A 62 24.69 21.24 8.63
CA LEU A 62 23.91 20.38 9.51
C LEU A 62 22.49 20.90 9.73
N CYS A 63 22.30 22.21 9.84
CA CYS A 63 20.97 22.81 9.96
C CYS A 63 20.12 22.51 8.72
N LEU A 64 20.66 22.77 7.53
CA LEU A 64 19.99 22.50 6.25
C LEU A 64 19.74 20.99 6.04
N GLN A 65 20.69 20.14 6.42
CA GLN A 65 20.53 18.69 6.37
C GLN A 65 19.46 18.20 7.36
N GLY A 66 19.36 18.86 8.52
CA GLY A 66 18.31 18.64 9.50
C GLY A 66 16.93 18.94 8.93
N PHE A 67 16.76 20.03 8.19
CA PHE A 67 15.51 20.32 7.49
C PHE A 67 15.16 19.23 6.45
N ALA A 68 16.15 18.76 5.68
CA ALA A 68 15.93 17.65 4.74
C ALA A 68 15.50 16.36 5.46
N LEU A 69 16.08 16.06 6.64
CA LEU A 69 15.67 14.95 7.48
C LEU A 69 14.22 15.11 7.97
N VAL A 70 13.86 16.29 8.47
CA VAL A 70 12.49 16.58 8.92
C VAL A 70 11.49 16.40 7.77
N MET A 71 11.82 16.88 6.55
CA MET A 71 10.98 16.64 5.37
C MET A 71 10.84 15.16 5.03
N ALA A 72 11.92 14.38 5.10
CA ALA A 72 11.87 12.94 4.86
C ALA A 72 11.00 12.20 5.90
N VAL A 73 11.06 12.62 7.17
CA VAL A 73 10.23 12.10 8.26
C VAL A 73 8.76 12.50 8.05
N MET A 74 8.49 13.75 7.70
CA MET A 74 7.14 14.23 7.37
C MET A 74 6.54 13.44 6.20
N TYR A 75 7.31 13.17 5.14
CA TYR A 75 6.88 12.32 4.03
C TYR A 75 6.50 10.91 4.50
N PHE A 76 7.29 10.32 5.42
CA PHE A 76 7.01 8.99 5.95
C PHE A 76 5.64 8.91 6.63
N PHE A 77 5.33 9.90 7.47
CA PHE A 77 4.08 9.96 8.23
C PHE A 77 2.88 10.40 7.37
N THR A 78 3.01 11.44 6.55
CA THR A 78 1.90 11.94 5.73
C THR A 78 1.45 10.96 4.66
N ASN A 79 2.34 10.11 4.14
CA ASN A 79 1.98 9.08 3.17
C ASN A 79 1.51 7.77 3.85
N LEU A 80 1.14 7.80 5.13
CA LEU A 80 0.40 6.71 5.76
C LEU A 80 -1.03 6.72 5.19
N ARG A 81 -1.39 5.67 4.46
CA ARG A 81 -2.74 5.45 3.95
C ARG A 81 -3.38 4.30 4.73
N PRO A 82 -3.74 4.50 6.01
CA PRO A 82 -4.32 3.44 6.84
C PRO A 82 -5.70 3.00 6.34
N TYR A 83 -6.36 3.85 5.56
CA TYR A 83 -7.65 3.60 4.92
C TYR A 83 -7.58 2.71 3.68
N GLN A 84 -6.40 2.32 3.22
CA GLN A 84 -6.25 1.38 2.11
C GLN A 84 -6.03 -0.02 2.68
N SER A 85 -7.04 -0.87 2.57
CA SER A 85 -6.90 -2.29 2.83
C SER A 85 -6.29 -3.00 1.62
N ASP A 86 -5.57 -4.09 1.89
CA ASP A 86 -5.14 -5.00 0.83
C ASP A 86 -6.38 -5.69 0.22
N LEU A 87 -6.28 -6.10 -1.05
CA LEU A 87 -7.36 -6.81 -1.74
C LEU A 87 -7.06 -8.31 -1.79
N VAL A 88 -8.07 -9.14 -1.51
CA VAL A 88 -8.06 -10.57 -1.77
C VAL A 88 -8.76 -10.85 -3.09
N GLU A 89 -8.09 -11.66 -3.91
CA GLU A 89 -8.64 -12.17 -5.16
C GLU A 89 -9.51 -13.40 -4.87
N ILE A 90 -10.75 -13.38 -5.34
CA ILE A 90 -11.73 -14.45 -5.13
C ILE A 90 -11.93 -15.22 -6.42
N THR A 91 -12.04 -14.48 -7.53
CA THR A 91 -12.02 -14.99 -8.89
C THR A 91 -11.08 -14.11 -9.72
N PRO A 92 -10.68 -14.53 -10.94
CA PRO A 92 -9.78 -13.73 -11.79
C PRO A 92 -10.24 -12.28 -11.98
N ASP A 93 -11.56 -12.06 -12.06
CA ASP A 93 -12.14 -10.74 -12.30
C ASP A 93 -12.67 -10.04 -11.03
N ILE A 94 -12.80 -10.77 -9.90
CA ILE A 94 -13.40 -10.24 -8.66
C ILE A 94 -12.38 -10.19 -7.53
N LYS A 95 -12.12 -8.97 -7.05
CA LYS A 95 -11.26 -8.68 -5.90
C LYS A 95 -12.05 -7.95 -4.84
N THR A 96 -11.88 -8.34 -3.58
CA THR A 96 -12.58 -7.73 -2.44
C THR A 96 -11.60 -7.28 -1.35
N PRO A 97 -11.88 -6.19 -0.63
CA PRO A 97 -11.00 -5.71 0.43
C PRO A 97 -10.90 -6.71 1.59
N VAL A 98 -9.70 -6.86 2.12
CA VAL A 98 -9.44 -7.62 3.34
C VAL A 98 -10.09 -6.90 4.52
N PRO A 99 -10.78 -7.62 5.42
CA PRO A 99 -11.28 -7.04 6.66
C PRO A 99 -10.10 -6.56 7.52
N VAL A 100 -10.03 -5.26 7.81
CA VAL A 100 -8.99 -4.65 8.64
C VAL A 100 -9.56 -3.59 9.59
N GLY A 101 -8.90 -3.38 10.73
CA GLY A 101 -9.26 -2.36 11.72
C GLY A 101 -10.59 -2.62 12.45
N GLN A 102 -11.31 -1.54 12.78
CA GLN A 102 -12.65 -1.55 13.39
C GLN A 102 -13.74 -1.73 12.32
N TYR A 103 -13.57 -2.68 11.39
CA TYR A 103 -14.49 -3.01 10.31
C TYR A 103 -14.84 -1.87 9.33
N GLN A 104 -14.04 -0.81 9.25
CA GLN A 104 -14.31 0.32 8.35
C GLN A 104 -14.22 -0.03 6.86
N HIS A 105 -13.54 -1.14 6.54
CA HIS A 105 -13.41 -1.67 5.19
C HIS A 105 -14.32 -2.88 4.94
N GLY A 106 -15.27 -3.10 5.85
CA GLY A 106 -16.12 -4.29 5.89
C GLY A 106 -15.59 -5.33 6.89
N SER A 107 -16.52 -5.97 7.59
CA SER A 107 -16.28 -7.16 8.42
C SER A 107 -16.55 -8.46 7.66
N ALA A 108 -17.33 -8.36 6.58
CA ALA A 108 -17.70 -9.49 5.75
C ALA A 108 -16.48 -9.98 4.95
N ARG A 109 -16.27 -11.30 4.96
CA ARG A 109 -15.28 -11.99 4.15
C ARG A 109 -15.90 -13.19 3.47
N TRP A 110 -15.31 -13.61 2.37
CA TRP A 110 -15.68 -14.87 1.73
C TRP A 110 -15.30 -16.07 2.60
N LEU A 111 -16.11 -17.13 2.52
CA LEU A 111 -15.84 -18.41 3.15
C LEU A 111 -14.56 -19.01 2.56
N LYS A 112 -13.70 -19.56 3.43
CA LYS A 112 -12.60 -20.42 2.99
C LYS A 112 -13.18 -21.74 2.52
N ASP A 113 -12.44 -22.46 1.68
CA ASP A 113 -12.92 -23.74 1.14
C ASP A 113 -13.32 -24.74 2.24
N LYS A 114 -12.55 -24.80 3.33
CA LYS A 114 -12.85 -25.65 4.50
C LYS A 114 -14.12 -25.26 5.28
N GLU A 115 -14.60 -24.03 5.10
CA GLU A 115 -15.79 -23.50 5.79
C GLU A 115 -17.06 -23.69 4.95
N LYS A 116 -16.92 -23.87 3.63
CA LYS A 116 -18.07 -24.06 2.73
C LYS A 116 -18.89 -25.28 3.10
N ASP A 117 -18.23 -26.41 3.37
CA ASP A 117 -18.89 -27.67 3.74
C ASP A 117 -19.61 -27.61 5.09
N LYS A 118 -19.28 -26.62 5.94
CA LYS A 118 -19.96 -26.39 7.23
C LYS A 118 -21.05 -25.35 7.14
N ALA A 119 -20.90 -24.38 6.22
CA ALA A 119 -21.85 -23.29 6.06
C ALA A 119 -23.08 -23.71 5.26
N PHE A 120 -22.93 -24.69 4.37
CA PHE A 120 -24.01 -25.24 3.57
C PHE A 120 -24.28 -26.67 4.01
N ASP A 121 -25.42 -26.91 4.66
CA ASP A 121 -25.92 -28.26 4.83
C ASP A 121 -26.23 -28.84 3.45
N SER A 122 -25.66 -30.01 3.17
CA SER A 122 -25.98 -30.78 1.98
C SER A 122 -26.57 -32.12 2.42
N PHE A 123 -27.67 -32.50 1.78
CA PHE A 123 -28.27 -33.81 1.97
C PHE A 123 -28.12 -34.61 0.68
N ILE A 124 -27.46 -35.76 0.75
CA ILE A 124 -27.35 -36.67 -0.38
C ILE A 124 -28.59 -37.57 -0.34
N LEU A 125 -29.51 -37.34 -1.27
CA LEU A 125 -30.70 -38.16 -1.44
C LEU A 125 -30.31 -39.52 -2.04
N ASP A 126 -30.76 -40.61 -1.43
CA ASP A 126 -30.68 -41.95 -2.03
C ASP A 126 -31.81 -42.13 -3.05
N PRO A 127 -31.51 -42.22 -4.36
CA PRO A 127 -32.52 -42.40 -5.39
C PRO A 127 -33.29 -43.72 -5.25
N SER A 128 -32.73 -44.69 -4.54
CA SER A 128 -33.30 -46.03 -4.33
C SER A 128 -34.28 -46.06 -3.16
N HIS A 129 -34.33 -45.00 -2.36
CA HIS A 129 -35.19 -44.96 -1.18
C HIS A 129 -36.67 -45.00 -1.61
N PRO A 130 -37.51 -45.88 -1.03
CA PRO A 130 -38.87 -46.10 -1.49
C PRO A 130 -39.71 -44.82 -1.58
N GLN A 131 -39.58 -43.94 -0.60
CA GLN A 131 -40.30 -42.66 -0.57
C GLN A 131 -39.84 -41.69 -1.66
N ILE A 132 -38.55 -41.69 -2.00
CA ILE A 132 -37.99 -40.82 -3.05
C ILE A 132 -38.44 -41.32 -4.42
N VAL A 133 -38.43 -42.64 -4.64
CA VAL A 133 -38.95 -43.27 -5.86
C VAL A 133 -40.44 -42.94 -6.07
N GLU A 134 -41.23 -42.99 -4.99
CA GLU A 134 -42.66 -42.65 -5.03
C GLU A 134 -42.88 -41.16 -5.33
N LEU A 135 -42.13 -40.27 -4.69
CA LEU A 135 -42.17 -38.83 -4.95
C LEU A 135 -41.78 -38.48 -6.40
N ILE A 136 -40.78 -39.17 -6.96
CA ILE A 136 -40.39 -38.96 -8.36
C ILE A 136 -41.49 -39.44 -9.31
N LYS A 137 -42.11 -40.60 -9.04
CA LYS A 137 -43.18 -41.15 -9.88
C LYS A 137 -44.45 -40.30 -9.86
N THR A 138 -44.81 -39.78 -8.70
CA THR A 138 -46.03 -38.99 -8.48
C THR A 138 -45.81 -37.48 -8.66
N GLY A 139 -44.56 -37.03 -8.83
CA GLY A 139 -44.20 -35.61 -8.90
C GLY A 139 -44.83 -34.83 -10.06
N TYR A 140 -45.36 -35.53 -11.08
CA TYR A 140 -46.06 -34.94 -12.22
C TYR A 140 -47.59 -35.12 -12.17
N ASP A 141 -48.11 -35.75 -11.12
CA ASP A 141 -49.55 -35.90 -10.94
C ASP A 141 -50.17 -34.52 -10.67
N GLY A 142 -51.19 -34.16 -11.46
CA GLY A 142 -51.85 -32.85 -11.38
C GLY A 142 -51.19 -31.72 -12.20
N LEU A 143 -50.07 -31.98 -12.89
CA LEU A 143 -49.44 -31.03 -13.81
C LEU A 143 -49.87 -31.27 -15.27
N GLU A 144 -51.18 -31.34 -15.52
CA GLU A 144 -51.74 -31.67 -16.84
C GLU A 144 -51.29 -30.70 -17.95
N PHE A 145 -51.08 -29.43 -17.60
CA PHE A 145 -50.58 -28.38 -18.50
C PHE A 145 -49.13 -28.60 -18.99
N MET A 146 -48.35 -29.48 -18.36
CA MET A 146 -47.01 -29.84 -18.84
C MET A 146 -47.02 -31.00 -19.85
N LYS A 147 -48.10 -31.79 -19.90
CA LYS A 147 -48.24 -32.94 -20.81
C LYS A 147 -48.59 -32.51 -22.24
N GLU A 148 -49.12 -31.31 -22.44
CA GLU A 148 -49.57 -30.81 -23.76
C GLU A 148 -48.45 -30.28 -24.67
N LYS A 149 -47.19 -30.22 -24.21
CA LYS A 149 -46.07 -29.68 -25.00
C LYS A 149 -45.20 -30.73 -25.70
N GLU A 150 -45.53 -32.01 -25.63
CA GLU A 150 -44.80 -33.10 -26.31
C GLU A 150 -45.51 -33.61 -27.59
N GLY A 151 -46.32 -32.76 -28.24
CA GLY A 151 -46.95 -33.04 -29.54
C GLY A 151 -46.21 -32.40 -30.72
#